data_AF-A0A1J5AZJ0-F1
#
_entry.id   AF-A0A1J5AZJ0-F1
#
_cell.length_a   1.000
_cell.length_b   1.000
_cell.length_c   1.000
_cell.angle_alpha   90.00
_cell.angle_beta   90.00
_cell.angle_gamma   90.00
#
_symmetry.space_group_name_H-M   'P 1'
#
loop_
_entity.id
_entity.type
_entity.pdbx_description
1 polymer ?
#
loop_
_entity_poly.entity_id
_entity_poly.type
_entity_poly.pdbx_seq_one_letter_code
_entity_poly.pdbx_strand_id
1 'polypeptide(L)'
;MKTIGEILKTARVSRKLTLTDLSRLTKISLATLKALEKNQFVKLPSSTYIQGFIKNYAQAVGLDPAKTLAVFKRGYDRRHAKKILPQGLTQPLNQPFLASAAGRNFLAVGLILLILAGYLTLTLLKLFRPPALIIDQPQEAQELNSPVLIKGKTDRDATLTLNDKTVNLESDGRFTTIYSSQSGTLELNFKTTSRRGQSRELVRHVIIVQ
;
A
#
# COMPACT_ATOMS: atom_id res chain seq x y z
N MET A 1 33.58 37.07 -19.23
CA MET A 1 32.80 37.55 -20.38
C MET A 1 31.72 38.49 -19.88
N LYS A 2 31.52 39.66 -20.52
CA LYS A 2 30.46 40.59 -20.12
C LYS A 2 29.09 39.97 -20.32
N THR A 3 28.16 40.22 -19.41
CA THR A 3 26.79 39.74 -19.54
C THR A 3 26.03 40.57 -20.58
N ILE A 4 24.95 40.03 -21.14
CA ILE A 4 24.11 40.76 -22.10
C ILE A 4 23.54 42.05 -21.49
N GLY A 5 23.16 42.02 -20.21
CA GLY A 5 22.68 43.21 -19.50
C GLY A 5 23.74 44.31 -19.38
N GLU A 6 25.00 43.95 -19.15
CA GLU A 6 26.12 44.89 -19.13
C GLU A 6 26.39 45.50 -20.51
N ILE A 7 26.30 44.68 -21.58
CA ILE A 7 26.49 45.14 -22.96
C ILE A 7 25.42 46.18 -23.33
N LEU A 8 24.15 45.88 -23.06
CA LEU A 8 23.03 46.79 -23.31
C LEU A 8 23.15 48.08 -22.50
N LYS A 9 23.46 47.98 -21.20
CA LYS A 9 23.66 49.15 -20.33
C LYS A 9 24.79 50.03 -20.83
N THR A 10 25.93 49.44 -21.21
CA THR A 10 27.10 50.18 -21.71
C THR A 10 26.74 50.95 -22.99
N ALA A 11 26.04 50.29 -23.92
CA ALA A 11 25.61 50.93 -25.17
C ALA A 11 24.57 52.04 -24.95
N ARG A 12 23.67 51.89 -23.96
CA ARG A 12 22.72 52.96 -23.60
C ARG A 12 23.44 54.18 -23.04
N VAL A 13 24.38 53.95 -22.12
CA VAL A 13 25.15 55.04 -21.48
C VAL A 13 26.04 55.75 -22.49
N SER A 14 26.67 55.04 -23.43
CA SER A 14 27.47 55.66 -24.49
C SER A 14 26.63 56.52 -25.45
N ARG A 15 25.36 56.17 -25.64
CA ARG A 15 24.37 56.97 -26.38
C ARG A 15 23.74 58.10 -25.55
N LYS A 16 24.16 58.30 -24.29
CA LYS A 16 23.63 59.30 -23.34
C LYS A 16 22.11 59.21 -23.13
N LEU A 17 21.53 58.01 -23.30
CA LEU A 17 20.09 57.79 -23.11
C LEU A 17 19.77 57.43 -21.66
N THR A 18 18.75 58.04 -21.07
CA THR A 18 18.20 57.56 -19.80
C THR A 18 17.34 56.31 -20.03
N LEU A 19 17.04 55.57 -18.97
CA LEU A 19 16.09 54.46 -19.07
C LEU A 19 14.68 54.94 -19.48
N THR A 20 14.31 56.15 -19.10
CA THR A 20 13.03 56.78 -19.45
C THR A 20 12.96 57.11 -20.93
N ASP A 21 14.05 57.64 -21.50
CA ASP A 21 14.14 57.93 -22.93
C ASP A 21 14.06 56.65 -23.75
N LEU A 22 14.80 55.62 -23.33
CA LEU A 22 14.78 54.32 -23.98
C LEU A 22 13.40 53.65 -23.89
N SER A 23 12.72 53.78 -22.75
CA SER A 23 11.35 53.28 -22.56
C SER A 23 10.38 53.94 -23.54
N ARG A 24 10.50 55.27 -23.74
CA ARG A 24 9.69 56.02 -24.70
C ARG A 24 9.94 55.59 -26.14
N LEU A 25 11.21 55.36 -26.49
CA LEU A 25 11.64 54.95 -27.83
C LEU A 25 11.21 53.51 -28.17
N THR A 26 11.37 52.59 -27.23
CA THR A 26 11.16 51.15 -27.48
C THR A 26 9.76 50.66 -27.09
N LYS A 27 8.99 51.48 -26.38
CA LYS A 27 7.71 51.12 -25.73
C LYS A 27 7.83 49.96 -24.73
N ILE A 28 9.05 49.69 -24.25
CA ILE A 28 9.31 48.68 -23.22
C ILE A 28 9.23 49.36 -21.85
N SER A 29 8.56 48.75 -20.88
CA SER A 29 8.43 49.31 -19.53
C SER A 29 9.79 49.49 -18.84
N LEU A 30 9.91 50.53 -18.01
CA LEU A 30 11.10 50.79 -17.20
C LEU A 30 11.51 49.58 -16.35
N ALA A 31 10.54 48.85 -15.80
CA ALA A 31 10.79 47.65 -14.99
C ALA A 31 11.48 46.56 -15.82
N THR A 32 11.01 46.33 -17.05
CA THR A 32 11.59 45.35 -17.97
C THR A 32 12.99 45.75 -18.41
N LEU A 33 13.22 47.03 -18.77
CA LEU A 33 14.55 47.52 -19.15
C LEU A 33 15.57 47.39 -18.00
N LYS A 34 15.16 47.74 -16.77
CA LYS A 34 15.99 47.54 -15.57
C LYS A 34 16.31 46.06 -15.33
N ALA A 35 15.33 45.18 -15.51
CA ALA A 35 15.52 43.74 -15.34
C ALA A 35 16.48 43.17 -16.41
N LEU A 36 16.40 43.63 -17.65
CA LEU A 36 17.34 43.26 -18.72
C LEU A 36 18.78 43.68 -18.40
N GLU A 37 19.01 44.93 -17.99
CA GLU A 37 20.35 45.40 -17.60
C GLU A 37 20.92 44.66 -16.39
N LYS A 38 20.06 44.21 -15.47
CA LYS A 38 20.44 43.43 -14.28
C LYS A 38 20.48 41.92 -14.53
N ASN A 39 20.24 41.45 -15.76
CA ASN A 39 20.14 40.02 -16.12
C ASN A 39 19.10 39.23 -15.28
N GLN A 40 18.06 39.91 -14.79
CA GLN A 40 16.99 39.31 -13.98
C GLN A 40 15.88 38.72 -14.87
N PHE A 41 16.25 37.81 -15.77
CA PHE A 41 15.33 37.23 -16.76
C PHE A 41 14.14 36.46 -16.13
N VAL A 42 14.31 35.96 -14.91
CA VAL A 42 13.24 35.28 -14.15
C VAL A 42 12.05 36.21 -13.85
N LYS A 43 12.27 37.52 -13.82
CA LYS A 43 11.21 38.53 -13.58
C LYS A 43 10.52 38.99 -14.87
N LEU A 44 10.94 38.47 -16.02
CA LEU A 44 10.41 38.83 -17.33
C LEU A 44 9.41 37.77 -17.82
N PRO A 45 8.56 38.11 -18.80
CA PRO A 45 7.68 37.14 -19.47
C PRO A 45 8.46 36.02 -20.19
N SER A 46 7.77 35.19 -20.98
CA SER A 46 8.39 34.05 -21.68
C SER A 46 9.63 34.43 -22.49
N SER A 47 10.54 33.45 -22.70
CA SER A 47 11.81 33.64 -23.44
C SER A 47 11.63 34.36 -24.78
N THR A 48 10.53 34.08 -25.50
CA THR A 48 10.19 34.72 -26.78
C THR A 48 10.06 36.24 -26.64
N TYR A 49 9.40 36.74 -25.58
CA TYR A 49 9.29 38.17 -25.32
C TYR A 49 10.65 38.79 -24.96
N ILE A 50 11.47 38.08 -24.18
CA ILE A 50 12.81 38.55 -23.80
C ILE A 50 13.67 38.75 -25.06
N GLN A 51 13.62 37.83 -26.02
CA GLN A 51 14.32 37.96 -27.29
C GLN A 51 13.86 39.19 -28.09
N GLY A 52 12.54 39.44 -28.12
CA GLY A 52 11.97 40.65 -28.74
C GLY A 52 12.46 41.94 -28.07
N PHE A 53 12.45 41.99 -26.74
CA PHE A 53 12.93 43.17 -26.00
C PHE A 53 14.42 43.43 -26.23
N ILE A 54 15.26 42.40 -26.26
CA ILE A 54 16.69 42.53 -26.53
C ILE A 54 16.94 43.04 -27.96
N LYS A 55 16.17 42.55 -28.94
CA LYS A 55 16.25 43.02 -30.33
C LYS A 55 15.90 44.52 -30.42
N ASN A 56 14.78 44.93 -29.83
CA ASN A 56 14.32 46.32 -29.86
C ASN A 56 15.25 47.25 -29.09
N TYR A 57 15.79 46.81 -27.94
CA TYR A 57 16.79 47.56 -27.19
C TYR A 57 18.05 47.72 -28.06
N ALA A 58 18.62 46.64 -28.59
CA ALA A 58 19.82 46.69 -29.42
C ALA A 58 19.68 47.68 -30.59
N GLN A 59 18.54 47.65 -31.30
CA GLN A 59 18.24 48.60 -32.37
C GLN A 59 18.25 50.05 -31.89
N ALA A 60 17.59 50.35 -30.75
CA ALA A 60 17.49 51.71 -30.22
C ALA A 60 18.83 52.31 -29.76
N VAL A 61 19.81 51.48 -29.40
CA VAL A 61 21.16 51.94 -29.02
C VAL A 61 22.20 51.79 -30.14
N GLY A 62 21.79 51.30 -31.31
CA GLY A 62 22.65 51.11 -32.47
C GLY A 62 23.61 49.93 -32.36
N LEU A 63 23.24 48.89 -31.61
CA LEU A 63 23.92 47.59 -31.62
C LEU A 63 23.33 46.68 -32.71
N ASP A 64 24.14 45.77 -33.22
CA ASP A 64 23.68 44.70 -34.11
C ASP A 64 22.72 43.76 -33.36
N PRO A 65 21.42 43.69 -33.73
CA PRO A 65 20.45 42.91 -33.00
C PRO A 65 20.70 41.40 -33.10
N ALA A 66 21.23 40.92 -34.23
CA ALA A 66 21.52 39.50 -34.44
C ALA A 66 22.68 39.03 -33.55
N LYS A 67 23.77 39.81 -33.50
CA LYS A 67 24.91 39.54 -32.61
C LYS A 67 24.52 39.62 -31.13
N THR A 68 23.73 40.63 -30.78
CA THR A 68 23.25 40.85 -29.40
C THR A 68 22.37 39.69 -28.93
N LEU A 69 21.47 39.22 -29.80
CA LEU A 69 20.63 38.05 -29.53
C LEU A 69 21.44 36.75 -29.42
N ALA A 70 22.48 36.56 -30.24
CA ALA A 70 23.35 35.40 -30.15
C ALA A 70 24.08 35.32 -28.79
N VAL A 71 24.54 36.47 -28.27
CA VAL A 71 25.14 36.57 -26.93
C VAL A 71 24.13 36.21 -25.84
N PHE A 72 22.88 36.68 -25.97
CA PHE A 72 21.80 36.31 -25.06
C PHE A 72 21.56 34.79 -25.06
N LYS A 73 21.31 34.17 -26.23
CA LYS A 73 21.00 32.74 -26.34
C LYS A 73 22.08 31.87 -25.69
N ARG A 74 23.36 32.15 -25.98
CA ARG A 74 24.51 31.45 -25.39
C ARG A 74 24.53 31.50 -23.86
N GLY A 75 24.13 32.63 -23.26
CA GLY A 75 24.13 32.82 -21.80
C GLY A 75 22.81 32.44 -21.11
N TYR A 76 21.70 32.40 -21.84
CA TYR A 76 20.37 32.11 -21.35
C TYR A 76 20.11 30.60 -21.27
N ASP A 77 20.44 29.86 -22.33
CA ASP A 77 20.18 28.40 -22.44
C ASP A 77 20.95 27.61 -21.37
N ARG A 78 22.21 27.97 -21.09
CA ARG A 78 23.03 27.34 -20.03
C ARG A 78 22.42 27.46 -18.62
N ARG A 79 21.62 28.50 -18.35
CA ARG A 79 21.05 28.76 -17.01
C ARG A 79 19.58 28.38 -16.89
N HIS A 80 18.80 28.47 -17.96
CA HIS A 80 17.37 28.16 -17.94
C HIS A 80 17.04 26.70 -18.30
N ALA A 81 17.92 25.99 -19.02
CA ALA A 81 17.75 24.54 -19.24
C ALA A 81 17.66 23.74 -17.93
N LYS A 82 18.23 24.26 -16.83
CA LYS A 82 18.17 23.64 -15.49
C LYS A 82 16.81 23.82 -14.79
N LYS A 83 15.90 24.67 -15.28
CA LYS A 83 14.67 25.07 -14.56
C LYS A 83 13.35 24.73 -15.30
N ILE A 84 13.41 24.13 -16.48
CA ILE A 84 12.21 23.79 -17.30
C ILE A 84 11.77 22.33 -17.07
N LEU A 85 12.57 21.51 -16.39
CA LEU A 85 12.14 20.17 -16.02
C LEU A 85 11.18 20.27 -14.81
N PRO A 86 9.88 19.94 -14.95
CA PRO A 86 9.04 19.73 -13.78
C PRO A 86 9.71 18.69 -12.88
N GLN A 87 9.63 18.87 -11.56
CA GLN A 87 10.33 18.02 -10.59
C GLN A 87 10.00 16.51 -10.73
N GLY A 88 8.89 16.17 -11.40
CA GLY A 88 8.54 14.79 -11.76
C GLY A 88 9.38 14.15 -12.88
N LEU A 89 10.09 14.93 -13.70
CA LEU A 89 10.96 14.44 -14.78
C LEU A 89 12.46 14.47 -14.41
N THR A 90 12.81 15.01 -13.23
CA THR A 90 14.19 14.99 -12.71
C THR A 90 14.50 13.77 -11.86
N GLN A 91 13.49 12.96 -11.55
CA GLN A 91 13.71 11.72 -10.81
C GLN A 91 14.22 10.65 -11.78
N PRO A 92 15.38 10.01 -11.50
CA PRO A 92 15.86 8.93 -12.35
C PRO A 92 14.78 7.83 -12.43
N LEU A 93 14.45 7.40 -13.65
CA LEU A 93 13.47 6.34 -13.95
C LEU A 93 13.87 4.98 -13.34
N ASN A 94 15.08 4.88 -12.80
CA ASN A 94 15.67 3.66 -12.25
C ASN A 94 15.82 3.69 -10.72
N GLN A 95 14.96 4.41 -10.00
CA GLN A 95 14.90 4.24 -8.54
C GLN A 95 14.09 2.98 -8.24
N PRO A 96 14.63 2.00 -7.50
CA PRO A 96 13.87 0.81 -7.14
C PRO A 96 12.61 1.25 -6.39
N PHE A 97 11.45 0.79 -6.83
CA PHE A 97 10.13 1.20 -6.32
C PHE A 97 10.07 1.15 -4.78
N LEU A 98 10.69 0.12 -4.18
CA LEU A 98 10.79 -0.11 -2.74
C LEU A 98 11.63 0.92 -1.96
N ALA A 99 12.54 1.64 -2.62
CA ALA A 99 13.35 2.71 -1.99
C ALA A 99 12.64 4.07 -1.98
N SER A 100 11.52 4.21 -2.67
CA SER A 100 10.70 5.42 -2.66
C SER A 100 9.77 5.49 -1.45
N ALA A 101 9.43 6.70 -1.00
CA ALA A 101 8.44 6.89 0.07
C ALA A 101 7.07 6.29 -0.29
N ALA A 102 6.71 6.32 -1.58
CA ALA A 102 5.51 5.67 -2.10
C ALA A 102 5.58 4.14 -1.94
N GLY A 103 6.70 3.52 -2.33
CA GLY A 103 6.89 2.07 -2.18
C GLY A 103 6.87 1.60 -0.73
N ARG A 104 7.46 2.37 0.20
CA ARG A 104 7.38 2.07 1.64
C ARG A 104 5.93 2.12 2.16
N ASN A 105 5.13 3.08 1.71
CA ASN A 105 3.71 3.14 2.09
C ASN A 105 2.91 1.97 1.51
N PHE A 106 3.17 1.58 0.26
CA PHE A 106 2.56 0.38 -0.34
C PHE A 106 2.93 -0.90 0.41
N LEU A 107 4.19 -1.07 0.81
CA LEU A 107 4.63 -2.20 1.63
C LEU A 107 3.92 -2.21 3.00
N ALA A 108 3.82 -1.06 3.66
CA ALA A 108 3.16 -0.96 4.95
C ALA A 108 1.67 -1.32 4.86
N VAL A 109 0.96 -0.80 3.84
CA VAL A 109 -0.43 -1.14 3.58
C VAL A 109 -0.58 -2.63 3.24
N GLY A 110 0.29 -3.17 2.39
CA GLY A 110 0.31 -4.59 2.05
C GLY A 110 0.50 -5.49 3.28
N LEU A 111 1.42 -5.12 4.18
CA LEU A 111 1.66 -5.84 5.43
C LEU A 111 0.44 -5.80 6.36
N ILE A 112 -0.21 -4.64 6.49
CA ILE A 112 -1.44 -4.49 7.29
C ILE A 112 -2.55 -5.38 6.72
N LEU A 113 -2.74 -5.39 5.40
CA LEU A 113 -3.73 -6.24 4.74
C LEU A 113 -3.41 -7.73 4.94
N LEU A 114 -2.13 -8.12 4.90
CA LEU A 114 -1.71 -9.50 5.13
C LEU A 114 -2.00 -9.93 6.57
N ILE A 115 -1.66 -9.10 7.56
CA ILE A 115 -1.97 -9.36 8.97
C ILE A 115 -3.48 -9.49 9.18
N LEU A 116 -4.28 -8.59 8.59
CA LEU A 116 -5.73 -8.64 8.66
C LEU A 116 -6.29 -9.91 8.02
N ALA A 117 -5.81 -10.28 6.82
CA ALA A 117 -6.22 -11.49 6.12
C ALA A 117 -5.84 -12.74 6.91
N GLY A 118 -4.64 -12.78 7.51
CA GLY A 118 -4.21 -13.85 8.39
C GLY A 118 -5.10 -13.98 9.62
N TYR A 119 -5.41 -12.87 10.30
CA TYR A 119 -6.32 -12.85 11.43
C TYR A 119 -7.73 -13.35 11.08
N LEU A 120 -8.30 -12.87 9.96
CA LEU A 120 -9.60 -13.31 9.47
C LEU A 120 -9.60 -14.80 9.11
N THR A 121 -8.55 -15.27 8.43
CA THR A 121 -8.39 -16.69 8.08
C THR A 121 -8.35 -17.55 9.34
N LEU A 122 -7.51 -17.21 10.32
CA LEU A 122 -7.43 -17.95 11.58
C LEU A 122 -8.76 -17.92 12.35
N THR A 123 -9.47 -16.80 12.32
CA THR A 123 -10.80 -16.65 12.96
C THR A 123 -11.84 -17.53 12.30
N LEU A 124 -11.88 -17.55 10.97
CA LEU A 124 -12.77 -18.42 10.19
C LEU A 124 -12.44 -19.90 10.39
N LEU A 125 -11.16 -20.27 10.44
CA LEU A 125 -10.73 -21.65 10.70
C LEU A 125 -11.12 -22.14 12.11
N LYS A 126 -11.26 -21.25 13.11
CA LYS A 126 -11.80 -21.63 14.43
C LYS A 126 -13.29 -21.98 14.37
N LEU A 127 -14.05 -21.38 13.45
CA LEU A 127 -15.45 -21.73 13.18
C LEU A 127 -15.58 -23.16 12.60
N PHE A 128 -14.54 -23.55 11.86
CA PHE A 128 -14.12 -24.86 11.31
C PHE A 128 -13.95 -26.07 12.23
N ARG A 129 -13.89 -25.89 13.56
CA ARG A 129 -13.35 -26.93 14.46
C ARG A 129 -14.39 -28.01 14.81
N PRO A 130 -14.10 -29.30 14.55
CA PRO A 130 -15.01 -30.38 14.90
C PRO A 130 -15.27 -30.41 16.41
N PRO A 131 -16.46 -30.87 16.84
CA PRO A 131 -16.84 -30.87 18.24
C PRO A 131 -15.86 -31.71 19.07
N ALA A 132 -15.60 -31.27 20.31
CA ALA A 132 -14.82 -32.08 21.24
C ALA A 132 -15.59 -33.37 21.55
N LEU A 133 -14.91 -34.51 21.60
CA LEU A 133 -15.48 -35.77 22.04
C LEU A 133 -14.47 -36.44 22.96
N ILE A 134 -14.85 -36.56 24.23
CA ILE A 134 -14.05 -37.18 25.28
C ILE A 134 -14.89 -38.32 25.85
N ILE A 135 -14.32 -39.52 25.87
CA ILE A 135 -14.92 -40.71 26.49
C ILE A 135 -14.20 -40.95 27.81
N ASP A 136 -14.93 -40.78 28.92
CA ASP A 136 -14.41 -41.02 30.27
C ASP A 136 -14.45 -42.52 30.61
N GLN A 137 -15.54 -43.18 30.22
CA GLN A 137 -15.75 -44.62 30.36
C GLN A 137 -16.57 -45.14 29.18
N PRO A 138 -16.31 -46.35 28.69
CA PRO A 138 -15.24 -47.26 29.08
C PRO A 138 -13.87 -46.89 28.46
N GLN A 139 -12.78 -47.39 29.03
CA GLN A 139 -11.44 -47.28 28.45
C GLN A 139 -11.22 -48.32 27.33
N GLU A 140 -10.20 -48.10 26.50
CA GLU A 140 -9.85 -49.03 25.42
C GLU A 140 -9.46 -50.41 25.98
N ALA A 141 -10.01 -51.47 25.39
CA ALA A 141 -9.81 -52.86 25.78
C ALA A 141 -10.16 -53.16 27.25
N GLN A 142 -11.03 -52.37 27.86
CA GLN A 142 -11.48 -52.60 29.23
C GLN A 142 -12.40 -53.81 29.30
N GLU A 143 -12.13 -54.73 30.22
CA GLU A 143 -13.01 -55.84 30.57
C GLU A 143 -14.14 -55.34 31.49
N LEU A 144 -15.38 -55.56 31.10
CA LEU A 144 -16.57 -55.08 31.80
C LEU A 144 -17.69 -56.12 31.70
N ASN A 145 -18.61 -56.05 32.66
CA ASN A 145 -19.85 -56.83 32.61
C ASN A 145 -20.93 -56.04 31.88
N SER A 146 -21.88 -56.75 31.28
CA SER A 146 -23.07 -56.15 30.68
C SER A 146 -24.09 -55.79 31.78
N PRO A 147 -24.74 -54.61 31.76
CA PRO A 147 -24.62 -53.54 30.76
C PRO A 147 -23.40 -52.62 31.00
N VAL A 148 -22.79 -52.16 29.91
CA VAL A 148 -21.65 -51.23 29.96
C VAL A 148 -22.14 -49.81 30.20
N LEU A 149 -21.63 -49.19 31.25
CA LEU A 149 -21.83 -47.76 31.50
C LEU A 149 -20.90 -46.94 30.62
N ILE A 150 -21.49 -46.06 29.82
CA ILE A 150 -20.80 -45.19 28.90
C ILE A 150 -20.98 -43.75 29.39
N LYS A 151 -19.86 -43.08 29.63
CA LYS A 151 -19.81 -41.69 30.10
C LYS A 151 -18.79 -40.91 29.30
N GLY A 152 -19.12 -39.65 29.03
CA GLY A 152 -18.20 -38.75 28.39
C GLY A 152 -18.77 -37.34 28.28
N LYS A 153 -18.07 -36.53 27.50
CA LYS A 153 -18.42 -35.15 27.26
C LYS A 153 -18.19 -34.76 25.81
N THR A 154 -19.10 -33.97 25.28
CA THR A 154 -19.00 -33.31 23.97
C THR A 154 -19.45 -31.85 24.06
N ASP A 155 -19.46 -31.15 22.94
CA ASP A 155 -20.01 -29.80 22.85
C ASP A 155 -21.54 -29.82 23.06
N ARG A 156 -22.06 -28.82 23.79
CA ARG A 156 -23.47 -28.72 24.21
C ARG A 156 -24.47 -28.71 23.04
N ASP A 157 -24.03 -28.21 21.88
CA ASP A 157 -24.83 -28.05 20.66
C ASP A 157 -24.57 -29.16 19.62
N ALA A 158 -23.90 -30.25 20.02
CA ALA A 158 -23.62 -31.39 19.15
C ALA A 158 -24.68 -32.48 19.30
N THR A 159 -24.92 -33.21 18.22
CA THR A 159 -25.66 -34.48 18.25
C THR A 159 -24.65 -35.61 18.42
N LEU A 160 -24.83 -36.45 19.45
CA LEU A 160 -24.05 -37.65 19.67
C LEU A 160 -24.84 -38.89 19.21
N THR A 161 -24.20 -39.75 18.43
CA THR A 161 -24.70 -41.09 18.10
C THR A 161 -23.72 -42.16 18.56
N LEU A 162 -24.26 -43.24 19.11
CA LEU A 162 -23.55 -44.46 19.47
C LEU A 162 -24.10 -45.61 18.62
N ASN A 163 -23.27 -46.23 17.77
CA ASN A 163 -23.70 -47.28 16.83
C ASN A 163 -24.98 -46.88 16.07
N ASP A 164 -24.96 -45.66 15.50
CA ASP A 164 -26.06 -44.99 14.77
C ASP A 164 -27.32 -44.63 15.59
N LYS A 165 -27.34 -44.90 16.89
CA LYS A 165 -28.44 -44.50 17.79
C LYS A 165 -28.12 -43.19 18.48
N THR A 166 -29.06 -42.25 18.50
CA THR A 166 -28.86 -40.94 19.15
C THR A 166 -28.80 -41.09 20.67
N VAL A 167 -27.82 -40.44 21.31
CA VAL A 167 -27.64 -40.37 22.76
C VAL A 167 -27.96 -38.95 23.21
N ASN A 168 -28.83 -38.82 24.21
CA ASN A 168 -29.19 -37.52 24.76
C ASN A 168 -28.02 -36.91 25.54
N LEU A 169 -27.80 -35.62 25.32
CA LEU A 169 -26.82 -34.84 26.08
C LEU A 169 -27.50 -34.09 27.23
N GLU A 170 -26.79 -34.00 28.34
CA GLU A 170 -27.13 -33.11 29.44
C GLU A 170 -26.85 -31.65 29.06
N SER A 171 -27.38 -30.72 29.87
CA SER A 171 -27.26 -29.29 29.59
C SER A 171 -25.81 -28.83 29.46
N ASP A 172 -24.82 -29.50 30.07
CA ASP A 172 -23.39 -29.16 30.04
C ASP A 172 -22.57 -29.93 28.99
N GLY A 173 -23.24 -30.71 28.13
CA GLY A 173 -22.63 -31.53 27.08
C GLY A 173 -22.12 -32.89 27.56
N ARG A 174 -22.30 -33.24 28.84
CA ARG A 174 -22.06 -34.60 29.33
C ARG A 174 -23.14 -35.54 28.83
N PHE A 175 -22.80 -36.82 28.78
CA PHE A 175 -23.76 -37.87 28.51
C PHE A 175 -23.46 -39.08 29.38
N THR A 176 -24.53 -39.76 29.77
CA THR A 176 -24.48 -41.05 30.43
C THR A 176 -25.48 -41.95 29.72
N THR A 177 -25.01 -43.08 29.19
CA THR A 177 -25.87 -44.09 28.60
C THR A 177 -25.40 -45.48 29.00
N ILE A 178 -26.29 -46.47 28.88
CA ILE A 178 -25.96 -47.86 29.13
C ILE A 178 -26.10 -48.64 27.82
N TYR A 179 -25.16 -49.52 27.55
CA TYR A 179 -25.19 -50.37 26.37
C TYR A 179 -25.11 -51.84 26.78
N SER A 180 -26.16 -52.59 26.46
CA SER A 180 -26.24 -54.02 26.75
C SER A 180 -25.80 -54.82 25.53
N SER A 181 -24.85 -55.74 25.73
CA SER A 181 -24.39 -56.68 24.72
C SER A 181 -24.17 -58.07 25.33
N GLN A 182 -24.11 -59.10 24.49
CA GLN A 182 -23.65 -60.44 24.89
C GLN A 182 -22.13 -60.45 25.10
N SER A 183 -21.62 -61.49 25.78
CA SER A 183 -20.20 -61.69 26.03
C SER A 183 -19.38 -61.74 24.73
N GLY A 184 -18.22 -61.12 24.72
CA GLY A 184 -17.35 -60.97 23.55
C GLY A 184 -16.82 -59.55 23.37
N THR A 185 -16.07 -59.32 22.29
CA THR A 185 -15.55 -57.99 21.96
C THR A 185 -16.65 -57.12 21.37
N LEU A 186 -16.94 -56.00 22.03
CA LEU A 186 -17.92 -55.02 21.62
C LEU A 186 -17.20 -53.78 21.04
N GLU A 187 -17.62 -53.37 19.84
CA GLU A 187 -17.19 -52.14 19.19
C GLU A 187 -18.22 -51.03 19.46
N LEU A 188 -17.76 -49.93 20.05
CA LEU A 188 -18.55 -48.74 20.35
C LEU A 188 -18.10 -47.62 19.43
N ASN A 189 -18.90 -47.34 18.40
CA ASN A 189 -18.66 -46.24 17.46
C ASN A 189 -19.39 -44.98 17.95
N PHE A 190 -18.62 -44.00 18.40
CA PHE A 190 -19.09 -42.69 18.83
C PHE A 190 -18.91 -41.68 17.71
N LYS A 191 -20.01 -41.06 17.29
CA LYS A 191 -19.99 -39.96 16.32
C LYS A 191 -20.66 -38.74 16.90
N THR A 192 -19.94 -37.63 16.90
CA THR A 192 -20.47 -36.32 17.28
C THR A 192 -20.57 -35.45 16.05
N THR A 193 -21.69 -34.73 15.89
CA THR A 193 -21.90 -33.81 14.78
C THR A 193 -22.39 -32.47 15.32
N SER A 194 -21.66 -31.39 15.06
CA SER A 194 -22.07 -30.03 15.43
C SER A 194 -23.23 -29.53 14.56
N ARG A 195 -23.97 -28.52 15.02
CA ARG A 195 -25.01 -27.84 14.22
C ARG A 195 -24.54 -27.37 12.84
N ARG A 196 -23.24 -27.09 12.67
CA ARG A 196 -22.64 -26.63 11.40
C ARG A 196 -22.18 -27.78 10.49
N GLY A 197 -22.51 -29.03 10.83
CA GLY A 197 -22.21 -30.21 10.02
C GLY A 197 -20.80 -30.79 10.20
N GLN A 198 -19.98 -30.21 11.09
CA GLN A 198 -18.65 -30.77 11.38
C GLN A 198 -18.80 -31.95 12.33
N SER A 199 -18.15 -33.07 11.99
CA SER A 199 -18.23 -34.30 12.77
C SER A 199 -16.88 -34.79 13.27
N ARG A 200 -16.91 -35.51 14.39
CA ARG A 200 -15.78 -36.27 14.93
C ARG A 200 -16.25 -37.67 15.29
N GLU A 201 -15.51 -38.66 14.83
CA GLU A 201 -15.75 -40.07 15.10
C GLU A 201 -14.63 -40.65 15.98
N LEU A 202 -15.00 -41.55 16.89
CA LEU A 202 -14.09 -42.26 17.77
C LEU A 202 -14.63 -43.65 18.02
N VAL A 203 -13.78 -44.66 17.91
CA VAL A 203 -14.14 -46.06 18.18
C VAL A 203 -13.47 -46.51 19.47
N ARG A 204 -14.22 -47.22 20.32
CA ARG A 204 -13.70 -47.93 21.50
C ARG A 204 -14.01 -49.41 21.39
N HIS A 205 -13.02 -50.25 21.68
CA HIS A 205 -13.23 -51.68 21.86
C HIS A 205 -13.32 -51.98 23.35
N VAL A 206 -14.32 -52.74 23.76
CA VAL A 206 -14.45 -53.26 25.14
C VAL A 206 -14.71 -54.74 25.11
N ILE A 207 -14.28 -55.44 26.16
CA ILE A 207 -14.43 -56.89 26.27
C ILE A 207 -15.52 -57.14 27.28
N ILE A 208 -16.62 -57.75 26.84
CA ILE A 208 -17.71 -58.14 27.72
C ILE A 208 -17.44 -59.53 28.28
N VAL A 209 -17.21 -59.59 29.59
CA VAL A 209 -17.06 -60.85 30.32
C VAL A 209 -18.40 -61.24 30.98
N GLN A 210 -18.58 -62.54 31.21
CA GLN A 210 -19.80 -63.11 31.81
C GLN A 210 -19.82 -62.94 33.32
#